data_AF-A0A8B7IZ46-F1
#
_entry.id   AF-A0A8B7IZ46-F1
#
_cell.length_a   1.000
_cell.length_b   1.000
_cell.length_c   1.000
_cell.angle_alpha   90.00
_cell.angle_beta   90.00
_cell.angle_gamma   90.00
#
_symmetry.space_group_name_H-M   'P 1'
#
loop_
_entity.id
_entity.type
_entity.pdbx_description
1 polymer ?
#
loop_
_entity_poly.entity_id
_entity_poly.type
_entity_poly.pdbx_seq_one_letter_code
_entity_poly.pdbx_strand_id
1 'polypeptide(L)'
;MFFKDKTMLCPLHKLKGPCEQELSSFTVFRRVYIERDEVKQIASIIQRGERLHMFRVGGLVFHAIGQLLPHQMADFHSVTALYPVGYEATRIYWSLRTNNRRCCYRCTICENNGRPEFVVQVIEQGLEDLVFSDSSPQAVWNRIIEPVAMMRKEADMLRLFPEYLKGEELFGLTVHAVLRIAESV
;
A
#
# COMPACT_ATOMS: atom_id res chain seq x y z
N MET A 1 19.13 16.55 -14.11
CA MET A 1 19.92 17.41 -13.21
C MET A 1 19.04 18.60 -12.83
N PHE A 2 18.98 18.92 -11.55
CA PHE A 2 18.12 19.98 -11.02
C PHE A 2 18.98 21.11 -10.52
N PHE A 3 18.57 22.35 -10.75
CA PHE A 3 19.34 23.54 -10.42
C PHE A 3 18.58 24.43 -9.42
N LYS A 4 19.33 25.25 -8.68
CA LYS A 4 18.79 26.18 -7.66
C LYS A 4 17.81 27.21 -8.24
N ASP A 5 17.95 27.53 -9.51
CA ASP A 5 17.10 28.45 -10.28
C ASP A 5 15.83 27.79 -10.84
N LYS A 6 15.55 26.53 -10.46
CA LYS A 6 14.45 25.68 -10.96
C LYS A 6 14.65 25.14 -12.37
N THR A 7 15.79 25.39 -13.02
CA THR A 7 16.11 24.79 -14.30
C THR A 7 16.22 23.26 -14.15
N MET A 8 15.68 22.52 -15.11
CA MET A 8 15.77 21.06 -15.18
C MET A 8 16.35 20.65 -16.53
N LEU A 9 17.47 19.93 -16.49
CA LEU A 9 18.12 19.42 -17.70
C LEU A 9 18.11 17.89 -17.70
N CYS A 10 17.74 17.30 -18.82
CA CYS A 10 17.80 15.86 -19.02
C CYS A 10 19.27 15.39 -19.21
N PRO A 11 19.55 14.09 -19.11
CA PRO A 11 20.92 13.57 -19.29
C PRO A 11 21.54 13.91 -20.66
N LEU A 12 20.71 14.08 -21.70
CA LEU A 12 21.14 14.43 -23.05
C LEU A 12 21.52 15.91 -23.19
N HIS A 13 20.91 16.80 -22.41
CA HIS A 13 21.15 18.24 -22.43
C HIS A 13 21.89 18.73 -21.19
N LYS A 14 22.68 17.86 -20.56
CA LYS A 14 23.43 18.19 -19.35
C LYS A 14 24.54 19.20 -19.65
N LEU A 15 24.74 20.17 -18.76
CA LEU A 15 25.89 21.05 -18.80
C LEU A 15 27.18 20.23 -18.62
N LYS A 16 28.24 20.60 -19.34
CA LYS A 16 29.56 19.97 -19.22
C LYS A 16 30.35 20.66 -18.11
N GLY A 17 30.80 19.89 -17.12
CA GLY A 17 31.59 20.37 -16.00
C GLY A 17 30.76 20.63 -14.72
N PRO A 18 31.43 20.82 -13.58
CA PRO A 18 30.77 21.09 -12.31
C PRO A 18 30.05 22.43 -12.35
N CYS A 19 28.80 22.45 -11.89
CA CYS A 19 27.99 23.67 -11.80
C CYS A 19 27.56 23.89 -10.34
N GLU A 20 27.96 25.00 -9.72
CA GLU A 20 27.59 25.33 -8.33
C GLU A 20 26.08 25.53 -8.12
N GLN A 21 25.35 25.72 -9.23
CA GLN A 21 23.90 25.84 -9.22
C GLN A 21 23.20 24.47 -9.25
N GLU A 22 23.89 23.38 -9.57
CA GLU A 22 23.32 22.04 -9.50
C GLU A 22 23.04 21.66 -8.05
N LEU A 23 21.84 21.13 -7.80
CA LEU A 23 21.44 20.66 -6.48
C LEU A 23 22.16 19.34 -6.17
N SER A 24 23.00 19.36 -5.15
CA SER A 24 23.67 18.16 -4.61
C SER A 24 22.76 17.30 -3.71
N SER A 25 21.64 17.86 -3.26
CA SER A 25 20.66 17.17 -2.41
C SER A 25 19.25 17.72 -2.61
N PHE A 26 18.26 16.87 -2.43
CA PHE A 26 16.83 17.21 -2.41
C PHE A 26 16.27 17.36 -0.99
N THR A 27 17.13 17.36 0.05
CA THR A 27 16.71 17.58 1.43
C THR A 27 16.18 19.01 1.58
N VAL A 28 14.92 19.14 1.98
CA VAL A 28 14.29 20.43 2.23
C VAL A 28 13.98 20.57 3.72
N PHE A 29 14.59 21.56 4.38
CA PHE A 29 14.39 21.84 5.82
C PHE A 29 13.11 22.64 6.12
N ARG A 30 12.33 22.97 5.09
CA ARG A 30 11.01 23.61 5.19
C ARG A 30 9.92 22.65 4.73
N ARG A 31 8.74 22.70 5.35
CA ARG A 31 7.56 22.00 4.84
C ARG A 31 7.17 22.61 3.49
N VAL A 32 7.31 21.82 2.43
CA VAL A 32 6.81 22.18 1.09
C VAL A 32 5.42 21.59 0.96
N TYR A 33 4.43 22.45 0.81
CA TYR A 33 3.06 22.04 0.50
C TYR A 33 2.95 22.02 -1.03
N ILE A 34 2.70 20.83 -1.57
CA ILE A 34 2.36 20.66 -2.98
C ILE A 34 0.85 20.52 -3.01
N GLU A 35 0.16 21.51 -3.57
CA GLU A 35 -1.27 21.38 -3.85
C GLU A 35 -1.44 20.27 -4.90
N ARG A 36 -2.08 19.17 -4.49
CA ARG A 36 -2.39 18.05 -5.36
C ARG A 36 -3.89 18.02 -5.54
N ASP A 37 -4.32 18.06 -6.79
CA ASP A 37 -5.72 17.79 -7.14
C ASP A 37 -5.95 16.29 -6.98
N GLU A 38 -6.40 15.88 -5.78
CA GLU A 38 -6.62 14.48 -5.43
C GLU A 38 -7.58 13.80 -6.40
N VAL A 39 -8.60 14.53 -6.90
CA VAL A 39 -9.59 14.03 -7.84
C VAL A 39 -8.94 13.72 -9.19
N LYS A 40 -8.13 14.63 -9.73
CA LYS A 40 -7.39 14.37 -10.99
C LYS A 40 -6.39 13.24 -10.84
N GLN A 41 -5.71 13.13 -9.69
CA GLN A 41 -4.74 12.08 -9.45
C GLN A 41 -5.42 10.71 -9.34
N ILE A 42 -6.54 10.62 -8.62
CA ILE A 42 -7.40 9.43 -8.55
C ILE A 42 -7.92 9.07 -9.96
N ALA A 43 -8.40 10.05 -10.72
CA ALA A 43 -8.87 9.82 -12.09
C ALA A 43 -7.76 9.28 -13.00
N SER A 44 -6.52 9.75 -12.87
CA SER A 44 -5.40 9.22 -13.66
C SER A 44 -5.05 7.76 -13.35
N ILE A 45 -5.27 7.33 -12.10
CA ILE A 45 -5.09 5.93 -11.68
C ILE A 45 -6.18 5.06 -12.33
N ILE A 46 -7.41 5.55 -12.38
CA ILE A 46 -8.55 4.83 -12.98
C ILE A 46 -8.39 4.70 -14.50
N GLN A 47 -7.93 5.76 -15.18
CA GLN A 47 -7.92 5.84 -16.65
C GLN A 47 -6.78 5.11 -17.34
N ARG A 48 -5.70 4.76 -16.63
CA ARG A 48 -4.52 4.12 -17.22
C ARG A 48 -4.19 2.88 -16.41
N GLY A 49 -4.53 1.71 -16.94
CA GLY A 49 -4.15 0.40 -16.37
C GLY A 49 -2.63 0.14 -16.27
N GLU A 50 -1.80 1.17 -16.42
CA GLU A 50 -0.38 1.13 -16.16
C GLU A 50 -0.17 1.29 -14.65
N ARG A 51 0.55 0.33 -14.03
CA ARG A 51 0.96 0.30 -12.60
C ARG A 51 1.88 1.47 -12.19
N LEU A 52 1.81 2.61 -12.85
CA LEU A 52 2.71 3.75 -12.73
C LEU A 52 2.33 4.69 -11.56
N HIS A 53 1.12 4.58 -11.02
CA HIS A 53 0.58 5.57 -10.08
C HIS A 53 0.30 4.93 -8.72
N MET A 54 1.30 4.96 -7.84
CA MET A 54 1.14 4.60 -6.44
C MET A 54 0.75 5.84 -5.63
N PHE A 55 -0.21 5.71 -4.71
CA PHE A 55 -0.44 6.72 -3.69
C PHE A 55 -0.30 6.12 -2.29
N ARG A 56 0.15 6.95 -1.35
CA ARG A 56 0.42 6.53 0.02
C ARG A 56 -0.50 7.26 0.99
N VAL A 57 -1.20 6.51 1.83
CA VAL A 57 -2.02 7.02 2.94
C VAL A 57 -1.50 6.41 4.24
N GLY A 58 -0.74 7.19 5.00
CA GLY A 58 -0.12 6.73 6.26
C GLY A 58 0.79 5.51 6.05
N GLY A 59 0.39 4.36 6.61
CA GLY A 59 1.08 3.08 6.46
C GLY A 59 0.68 2.26 5.24
N LEU A 60 -0.26 2.72 4.42
CA LEU A 60 -0.72 2.03 3.21
C LEU A 60 -0.09 2.64 1.96
N VAL A 61 0.37 1.80 1.05
CA VAL A 61 0.74 2.17 -0.33
C VAL A 61 -0.18 1.39 -1.26
N PHE A 62 -1.01 2.09 -2.02
CA PHE A 62 -1.90 1.47 -3.00
C PHE A 62 -1.17 1.27 -4.33
N HIS A 63 -1.41 0.13 -5.00
CA HIS A 63 -0.77 -0.22 -6.27
C HIS A 63 -1.78 -0.44 -7.41
N ALA A 64 -2.84 -1.20 -7.17
CA ALA A 64 -3.84 -1.53 -8.19
C ALA A 64 -5.21 -1.77 -7.55
N ILE A 65 -6.29 -1.32 -8.21
CA ILE A 65 -7.65 -1.54 -7.71
C ILE A 65 -8.15 -2.95 -8.06
N GLY A 66 -7.71 -3.52 -9.18
CA GLY A 66 -8.27 -4.76 -9.72
C GLY A 66 -9.54 -4.51 -10.53
N GLN A 67 -10.34 -5.55 -10.71
CA GLN A 67 -11.61 -5.50 -11.44
C GLN A 67 -12.65 -6.36 -10.75
N LEU A 68 -13.91 -5.96 -10.87
CA LEU A 68 -15.05 -6.74 -10.40
C LEU A 68 -15.96 -7.03 -11.58
N LEU A 69 -16.08 -8.30 -11.96
CA LEU A 69 -16.93 -8.70 -13.07
C LEU A 69 -18.40 -8.84 -12.61
N PRO A 70 -19.39 -8.67 -13.50
CA PRO A 70 -20.80 -8.72 -13.11
C PRO A 70 -21.21 -10.00 -12.34
N HIS A 71 -20.66 -11.16 -12.71
CA HIS A 71 -20.95 -12.43 -12.03
C HIS A 71 -20.32 -12.54 -10.63
N GLN A 72 -19.33 -11.69 -10.32
CA GLN A 72 -18.64 -11.66 -9.03
C GLN A 72 -19.33 -10.75 -8.01
N MET A 73 -20.19 -9.82 -8.46
CA MET A 73 -20.80 -8.81 -7.58
C MET A 73 -21.61 -9.42 -6.43
N ALA A 74 -22.15 -10.62 -6.59
CA ALA A 74 -22.92 -11.31 -5.54
C ALA A 74 -22.05 -11.74 -4.35
N ASP A 75 -20.77 -12.07 -4.58
CA ASP A 75 -19.93 -12.78 -3.61
C ASP A 75 -18.64 -12.02 -3.22
N PHE A 76 -18.25 -10.98 -3.96
CA PHE A 76 -16.98 -10.26 -3.79
C PHE A 76 -17.17 -8.90 -3.10
N HIS A 77 -17.91 -8.89 -1.99
CA HIS A 77 -18.08 -7.72 -1.15
C HIS A 77 -18.41 -8.10 0.29
N SER A 78 -18.35 -7.10 1.17
CA SER A 78 -19.01 -7.09 2.47
C SER A 78 -19.87 -5.84 2.61
N VAL A 79 -20.46 -5.64 3.78
CA VAL A 79 -21.21 -4.42 4.11
C VAL A 79 -20.33 -3.16 4.01
N THR A 80 -19.01 -3.30 4.15
CA THR A 80 -18.09 -2.15 4.28
C THR A 80 -17.08 -2.01 3.15
N ALA A 81 -16.94 -3.01 2.27
CA ALA A 81 -15.90 -2.99 1.23
C ALA A 81 -16.24 -3.88 0.02
N LEU A 82 -15.72 -3.50 -1.15
CA LEU A 82 -15.65 -4.36 -2.33
C LEU A 82 -14.33 -5.15 -2.35
N TYR A 83 -14.33 -6.31 -3.02
CA TYR A 83 -13.16 -7.18 -3.16
C TYR A 83 -12.79 -7.41 -4.62
N PRO A 84 -12.29 -6.41 -5.36
CA PRO A 84 -11.98 -6.60 -6.78
C PRO A 84 -10.81 -7.57 -6.98
N VAL A 85 -10.93 -8.48 -7.94
CA VAL A 85 -9.87 -9.42 -8.31
C VAL A 85 -8.72 -8.66 -8.96
N GLY A 86 -7.50 -8.91 -8.50
CA GLY A 86 -6.31 -8.18 -8.91
C GLY A 86 -6.05 -6.91 -8.10
N TYR A 87 -6.81 -6.65 -7.03
CA TYR A 87 -6.46 -5.63 -6.05
C TYR A 87 -5.06 -5.88 -5.51
N GLU A 88 -4.25 -4.82 -5.38
CA GLU A 88 -2.90 -4.87 -4.82
C GLU A 88 -2.60 -3.61 -3.99
N ALA A 89 -2.14 -3.82 -2.75
CA ALA A 89 -1.64 -2.76 -1.88
C ALA A 89 -0.50 -3.28 -0.99
N THR A 90 0.28 -2.38 -0.39
CA THR A 90 1.28 -2.70 0.63
C THR A 90 0.95 -2.01 1.93
N ARG A 91 0.79 -2.79 2.99
CA ARG A 91 0.69 -2.33 4.38
C ARG A 91 2.07 -2.35 5.02
N ILE A 92 2.49 -1.23 5.60
CA ILE A 92 3.65 -1.16 6.48
C ILE A 92 3.18 -1.45 7.90
N TYR A 93 3.57 -2.59 8.46
CA TYR A 93 3.20 -3.01 9.80
C TYR A 93 4.39 -3.65 10.53
N TRP A 94 4.20 -4.05 11.78
CA TRP A 94 5.25 -4.66 12.60
C TRP A 94 5.73 -6.00 12.01
N SER A 95 7.02 -6.29 12.13
CA SER A 95 7.64 -7.55 11.70
C SER A 95 7.15 -8.73 12.53
N LEU A 96 6.99 -9.89 11.88
CA LEU A 96 6.71 -11.17 12.54
C LEU A 96 7.93 -11.81 13.20
N ARG A 97 9.13 -11.27 12.95
CA ARG A 97 10.40 -11.89 13.34
C ARG A 97 11.22 -11.03 14.28
N THR A 98 11.05 -9.71 14.21
CA THR A 98 11.88 -8.77 14.99
C THR A 98 11.03 -7.71 15.66
N ASN A 99 11.07 -7.68 16.99
CA ASN A 99 10.48 -6.61 17.78
C ASN A 99 11.01 -5.23 17.36
N ASN A 100 10.15 -4.21 17.46
CA ASN A 100 10.45 -2.82 17.07
C ASN A 100 10.87 -2.60 15.61
N ARG A 101 10.79 -3.60 14.73
CA ARG A 101 10.95 -3.41 13.28
C ARG A 101 9.61 -3.44 12.58
N ARG A 102 9.51 -2.66 11.51
CA ARG A 102 8.39 -2.71 10.57
C ARG A 102 8.86 -3.31 9.26
N CYS A 103 7.94 -3.94 8.55
CA CYS A 103 8.16 -4.53 7.24
C CYS A 103 6.97 -4.28 6.33
N CYS A 104 7.09 -4.73 5.09
CA CYS A 104 6.07 -4.58 4.07
C CYS A 104 5.22 -5.84 3.99
N TYR A 105 3.91 -5.67 3.98
CA TYR A 105 2.93 -6.72 3.77
C TYR A 105 2.21 -6.41 2.46
N ARG A 106 2.51 -7.16 1.40
CA ARG A 106 1.83 -7.04 0.12
C ARG A 106 0.51 -7.80 0.19
N CYS A 107 -0.59 -7.07 0.13
CA CYS A 107 -1.96 -7.55 0.18
C CYS A 107 -2.50 -7.67 -1.24
N THR A 108 -3.00 -8.84 -1.62
CA THR A 108 -3.66 -9.07 -2.92
C THR A 108 -4.97 -9.81 -2.76
N ILE A 109 -5.91 -9.53 -3.68
CA ILE A 109 -7.18 -10.27 -3.77
C ILE A 109 -7.20 -11.03 -5.09
N CYS A 110 -7.37 -12.34 -5.01
CA CYS A 110 -7.47 -13.24 -6.15
C CYS A 110 -8.86 -13.90 -6.17
N GLU A 111 -9.17 -14.60 -7.25
CA GLU A 111 -10.33 -15.49 -7.33
C GLU A 111 -9.88 -16.94 -7.17
N ASN A 112 -10.57 -17.67 -6.30
CA ASN A 112 -10.39 -19.10 -6.10
C ASN A 112 -11.77 -19.77 -6.03
N ASN A 113 -12.09 -20.62 -7.02
CA ASN A 113 -13.39 -21.31 -7.13
C ASN A 113 -14.62 -20.38 -7.02
N GLY A 114 -14.58 -19.22 -7.69
CA GLY A 114 -15.69 -18.26 -7.68
C GLY A 114 -15.84 -17.49 -6.37
N ARG A 115 -14.84 -17.52 -5.49
CA ARG A 115 -14.81 -16.79 -4.22
C ARG A 115 -13.55 -15.92 -4.12
N PRO A 116 -13.60 -14.79 -3.38
CA PRO A 116 -12.41 -14.00 -3.11
C PRO A 116 -11.42 -14.79 -2.23
N GLU A 117 -10.16 -14.77 -2.63
CA GLU A 117 -9.03 -15.26 -1.84
C GLU A 117 -8.12 -14.09 -1.47
N PHE A 118 -7.88 -13.92 -0.18
CA PHE A 118 -7.09 -12.84 0.38
C PHE A 118 -5.69 -13.35 0.68
N VAL A 119 -4.70 -12.76 0.05
CA VAL A 119 -3.30 -13.18 0.17
C VAL A 119 -2.48 -12.04 0.76
N VAL A 120 -1.63 -12.36 1.74
CA VAL A 120 -0.67 -11.44 2.34
C VAL A 120 0.72 -12.04 2.25
N GLN A 121 1.60 -11.37 1.51
CA GLN A 121 3.02 -11.69 1.42
C GLN A 121 3.84 -10.75 2.30
N VAL A 122 4.61 -11.32 3.23
CA VAL A 122 5.48 -10.60 4.15
C VAL A 122 6.87 -10.46 3.52
N ILE A 123 7.25 -9.22 3.25
CA ILE A 123 8.50 -8.85 2.58
C ILE A 123 9.41 -8.15 3.59
N GLU A 124 10.51 -8.83 3.92
CA GLU A 124 11.54 -8.36 4.85
C GLU A 124 12.91 -8.49 4.19
N GLN A 125 13.66 -7.38 4.10
CA GLN A 125 14.94 -7.36 3.42
C GLN A 125 15.92 -8.38 4.03
N GLY A 126 16.43 -9.28 3.19
CA GLY A 126 17.40 -10.30 3.58
C GLY A 126 16.78 -11.55 4.23
N LEU A 127 15.46 -11.67 4.24
CA LEU A 127 14.74 -12.84 4.75
C LEU A 127 13.84 -13.42 3.66
N GLU A 128 13.53 -14.71 3.77
CA GLU A 128 12.60 -15.36 2.85
C GLU A 128 11.18 -14.80 3.05
N ASP A 129 10.44 -14.65 1.96
CA ASP A 129 9.07 -14.17 2.01
C ASP A 129 8.15 -15.21 2.65
N LEU A 130 7.24 -14.77 3.52
CA LEU A 130 6.15 -15.60 4.02
C LEU A 130 4.88 -15.26 3.24
N VAL A 131 4.08 -16.26 2.91
CA VAL A 131 2.79 -16.06 2.23
C VAL A 131 1.69 -16.70 3.06
N PHE A 132 0.67 -15.89 3.37
CA PHE A 132 -0.55 -16.34 4.02
C PHE A 132 -1.71 -16.13 3.05
N SER A 133 -2.63 -17.10 2.99
CA SER A 133 -3.90 -16.95 2.28
C SER A 133 -5.06 -17.42 3.13
N ASP A 134 -6.21 -16.78 2.93
CA ASP A 134 -7.48 -17.17 3.53
C ASP A 134 -8.67 -16.64 2.69
N SER A 135 -9.86 -17.14 2.98
CA SER A 135 -11.14 -16.72 2.41
C SER A 135 -11.70 -15.44 3.03
N SER A 136 -11.10 -14.96 4.12
CA SER A 136 -11.49 -13.73 4.82
C SER A 136 -10.28 -12.81 5.04
N PRO A 137 -10.44 -11.48 4.85
CA PRO A 137 -9.37 -10.53 5.11
C PRO A 137 -8.99 -10.49 6.59
N GLN A 138 -9.96 -10.73 7.50
CA GLN A 138 -9.67 -10.82 8.93
C GLN A 138 -8.87 -12.07 9.26
N ALA A 139 -9.28 -13.23 8.72
CA ALA A 139 -8.64 -14.50 9.03
C ALA A 139 -7.17 -14.54 8.57
N VAL A 140 -6.86 -14.03 7.37
CA VAL A 140 -5.46 -13.94 6.91
C VAL A 140 -4.63 -12.99 7.78
N TRP A 141 -5.19 -11.85 8.21
CA TRP A 141 -4.49 -10.91 9.08
C TRP A 141 -4.35 -11.39 10.53
N ASN A 142 -5.28 -12.20 11.04
CA ASN A 142 -5.17 -12.82 12.37
C ASN A 142 -3.88 -13.66 12.50
N ARG A 143 -3.49 -14.38 11.43
CA ARG A 143 -2.22 -15.11 11.36
C ARG A 143 -0.97 -14.23 11.50
N ILE A 144 -1.13 -12.90 11.39
CA ILE A 144 -0.06 -11.91 11.50
C ILE A 144 -0.17 -11.12 12.81
N ILE A 145 -1.34 -10.54 13.09
CA ILE A 145 -1.52 -9.64 14.24
C ILE A 145 -1.43 -10.36 15.59
N GLU A 146 -1.85 -11.63 15.66
CA GLU A 146 -1.80 -12.42 16.89
C GLU A 146 -0.34 -12.74 17.27
N PRO A 147 0.51 -13.31 16.39
CA PRO A 147 1.92 -13.49 16.71
C PRO A 147 2.67 -12.20 17.04
N VAL A 148 2.39 -11.11 16.32
CA VAL A 148 2.99 -9.79 16.62
C VAL A 148 2.59 -9.31 18.01
N ALA A 149 1.31 -9.43 18.38
CA ALA A 149 0.83 -9.02 19.70
C ALA A 149 1.46 -9.84 20.82
N MET A 150 1.60 -11.17 20.61
CA MET A 150 2.26 -12.06 21.55
C MET A 150 3.74 -11.73 21.72
N MET A 151 4.48 -11.57 20.62
CA MET A 151 5.91 -11.22 20.64
C MET A 151 6.17 -9.90 21.39
N ARG A 152 5.29 -8.91 21.22
CA ARG A 152 5.39 -7.63 21.92
C ARG A 152 5.05 -7.75 23.40
N LYS A 153 4.06 -8.57 23.74
CA LYS A 153 3.70 -8.85 25.14
C LYS A 153 4.85 -9.54 25.87
N GLU A 154 5.49 -10.53 25.25
CA GLU A 154 6.62 -11.26 25.82
C GLU A 154 7.87 -10.38 26.02
N ALA A 155 8.05 -9.36 25.17
CA ALA A 155 9.13 -8.40 25.29
C ALA A 155 8.80 -7.16 26.16
N ASP A 156 7.70 -7.21 26.92
CA ASP A 156 7.22 -6.12 27.78
C ASP A 156 7.09 -4.76 27.03
N MET A 157 6.61 -4.83 25.79
CA MET A 157 6.41 -3.66 24.94
C MET A 157 4.97 -3.17 24.97
N LEU A 158 4.74 -1.96 24.43
CA LEU A 158 3.39 -1.41 24.27
C LEU A 158 2.47 -2.43 23.61
N ARG A 159 1.41 -2.78 24.36
CA ARG A 159 0.40 -3.77 23.98
C ARG A 159 -0.35 -3.32 22.72
N LEU A 160 -0.51 -4.26 21.80
CA LEU A 160 -1.43 -4.12 20.68
C LEU A 160 -2.77 -4.74 21.07
N PHE A 161 -3.84 -4.26 20.46
CA PHE A 161 -5.20 -4.75 20.65
C PHE A 161 -5.73 -5.31 19.33
N PRO A 162 -5.40 -6.58 19.00
CA PRO A 162 -5.82 -7.22 17.75
C PRO A 162 -7.33 -7.16 17.52
N GLU A 163 -8.15 -7.23 18.57
CA GLU A 163 -9.62 -7.20 18.46
C GLU A 163 -10.18 -5.94 17.77
N TYR A 164 -9.44 -4.83 17.78
CA TYR A 164 -9.84 -3.58 17.16
C TYR A 164 -9.34 -3.42 15.72
N LEU A 165 -8.46 -4.31 15.25
CA LEU A 165 -7.92 -4.25 13.89
C LEU A 165 -8.81 -5.06 12.93
N LYS A 166 -9.41 -4.36 11.96
CA LYS A 166 -10.24 -4.99 10.93
C LYS A 166 -9.42 -5.39 9.72
N GLY A 167 -9.65 -6.59 9.20
CA GLY A 167 -8.96 -7.13 8.04
C GLY A 167 -9.06 -6.22 6.82
N GLU A 168 -10.26 -5.70 6.52
CA GLU A 168 -10.51 -4.78 5.41
C GLU A 168 -9.72 -3.48 5.55
N GLU A 169 -9.62 -2.94 6.77
CA GLU A 169 -8.82 -1.76 7.07
C GLU A 169 -7.33 -2.04 6.88
N LEU A 170 -6.85 -3.23 7.25
CA LEU A 170 -5.46 -3.67 7.06
C LEU A 170 -5.13 -3.97 5.59
N PHE A 171 -6.10 -4.43 4.79
CA PHE A 171 -5.98 -4.45 3.33
C PHE A 171 -5.99 -3.04 2.75
N GLY A 172 -6.71 -2.10 3.38
CA GLY A 172 -6.84 -0.72 2.92
C GLY A 172 -8.06 -0.47 2.06
N LEU A 173 -9.02 -1.41 2.05
CA LEU A 173 -10.22 -1.36 1.21
C LEU A 173 -11.21 -0.28 1.67
N THR A 174 -11.18 0.07 2.94
CA THR A 174 -12.04 1.12 3.54
C THR A 174 -11.40 2.51 3.50
N VAL A 175 -10.20 2.65 2.95
CA VAL A 175 -9.59 3.97 2.77
C VAL A 175 -10.41 4.74 1.75
N HIS A 176 -10.85 5.96 2.11
CA HIS A 176 -11.76 6.76 1.30
C HIS A 176 -11.31 6.88 -0.17
N ALA A 177 -10.03 7.12 -0.42
CA ALA A 177 -9.50 7.17 -1.79
C ALA A 177 -9.67 5.85 -2.56
N VAL A 178 -9.50 4.70 -1.90
CA VAL A 178 -9.69 3.37 -2.50
C VAL A 178 -11.17 3.10 -2.76
N LEU A 179 -12.06 3.41 -1.80
CA LEU A 179 -13.51 3.29 -1.99
C LEU A 179 -13.99 4.11 -3.18
N ARG A 180 -13.54 5.37 -3.28
CA ARG A 180 -13.89 6.26 -4.41
C ARG A 180 -13.42 5.72 -5.76
N ILE A 181 -12.25 5.10 -5.80
CA ILE A 181 -11.76 4.42 -7.01
C ILE A 181 -12.69 3.25 -7.32
N ALA A 182 -12.96 2.38 -6.34
CA ALA A 182 -13.78 1.18 -6.51
C ALA A 182 -15.22 1.48 -6.97
N GLU A 183 -15.84 2.52 -6.44
CA GLU A 183 -17.19 2.99 -6.82
C GLU A 183 -17.24 3.62 -8.22
N SER A 184 -16.09 3.99 -8.78
CA SER A 184 -16.00 4.67 -10.07
C SER A 184 -15.60 3.74 -11.23
N VAL A 185 -15.43 2.43 -10.98
CA VAL A 185 -15.08 1.41 -11.99
C VAL A 185 -16.29 0.58 -12.39
#